data_AF-A0A1K1QW66-F1
#
_entry.id   AF-A0A1K1QW66-F1
#
_cell.length_a   1.000
_cell.length_b   1.000
_cell.length_c   1.000
_cell.angle_alpha   90.00
_cell.angle_beta   90.00
_cell.angle_gamma   90.00
#
_symmetry.space_group_name_H-M   'P 1'
#
loop_
_entity.id
_entity.type
_entity.pdbx_description
1 polymer ?
#
loop_
_entity_poly.entity_id
_entity_poly.type
_entity_poly.pdbx_seq_one_letter_code
_entity_poly.pdbx_strand_id
1 'polypeptide(L)'
;MRTSIVRLAVPAVVLAAALSGCAPAPIYKPTPNNAAVPPAQVAREPERYGNADVIWGGRIVNVRNFADHSEIEVLAYPLDGSQRPKANDTGNGRFIAAMPGYVESLDYPSGGLVTIAGRLNGTRTGNVGQAQYTFPLVSVNQSHVWTAKEMSGGHPNVSFGVGVGVIR
;
A
#
# COMPACT_ATOMS: atom_id res chain seq x y z
N MET A 1 -46.65 -1.29 -29.38
CA MET A 1 -45.66 -0.36 -28.78
C MET A 1 -44.90 -0.90 -27.56
N ARG A 2 -45.00 -2.19 -27.16
CA ARG A 2 -44.30 -2.73 -25.97
C ARG A 2 -43.08 -3.63 -26.27
N THR A 3 -42.89 -4.05 -27.52
CA THR A 3 -41.88 -5.03 -27.94
C THR A 3 -40.49 -4.46 -28.23
N SER A 4 -40.38 -3.18 -28.64
CA SER A 4 -39.09 -2.55 -28.95
C SER A 4 -38.26 -2.20 -27.71
N ILE A 5 -38.92 -1.93 -26.58
CA ILE A 5 -38.26 -1.59 -25.30
C ILE A 5 -37.53 -2.82 -24.73
N VAL A 6 -38.14 -4.00 -24.84
CA VAL A 6 -37.53 -5.28 -24.38
C VAL A 6 -36.32 -5.67 -25.24
N ARG A 7 -36.36 -5.38 -26.56
CA ARG A 7 -35.25 -5.71 -27.48
C ARG A 7 -34.02 -4.81 -27.31
N LEU A 8 -34.18 -3.56 -26.84
CA LEU A 8 -33.06 -2.68 -26.51
C LEU A 8 -32.49 -2.90 -25.10
N ALA A 9 -33.29 -3.43 -24.17
CA ALA A 9 -32.83 -3.68 -22.79
C ALA A 9 -31.81 -4.82 -22.69
N VAL A 10 -31.94 -5.87 -23.51
CA VAL A 10 -31.04 -7.04 -23.51
C VAL A 10 -29.58 -6.68 -23.88
N PRO A 11 -29.29 -5.97 -24.99
CA PRO A 11 -27.91 -5.61 -25.33
C PRO A 11 -27.31 -4.60 -24.33
N ALA A 12 -28.12 -3.72 -23.74
CA ALA A 12 -27.66 -2.78 -22.72
C ALA A 12 -27.28 -3.49 -21.40
N VAL A 13 -28.03 -4.51 -21.00
CA VAL A 13 -27.70 -5.33 -19.82
C VAL A 13 -26.47 -6.22 -20.07
N VAL A 14 -26.32 -6.76 -21.28
CA VAL A 14 -25.12 -7.54 -21.66
C VAL A 14 -23.87 -6.65 -21.72
N LEU A 15 -23.99 -5.42 -22.23
CA LEU A 15 -22.87 -4.46 -22.27
C LEU A 15 -22.50 -3.95 -20.85
N ALA A 16 -23.49 -3.76 -19.97
CA ALA A 16 -23.25 -3.42 -18.57
C ALA A 16 -22.61 -4.58 -17.78
N ALA A 17 -22.98 -5.83 -18.08
CA ALA A 17 -22.36 -7.02 -17.49
C ALA A 17 -20.92 -7.25 -17.99
N ALA A 18 -20.60 -6.86 -19.23
CA ALA A 18 -19.25 -6.96 -19.79
C ALA A 18 -18.25 -5.93 -19.22
N LEU A 19 -18.72 -4.95 -18.43
CA LEU A 19 -17.90 -3.93 -17.76
C LEU A 19 -17.46 -4.32 -16.35
N SER A 20 -17.71 -5.55 -15.89
CA SER A 20 -17.14 -6.05 -14.63
C SER A 20 -15.64 -6.32 -14.79
N GLY A 21 -14.85 -5.24 -14.84
CA GLY A 21 -13.39 -5.33 -14.87
C GLY A 21 -12.87 -5.96 -13.59
N CYS A 22 -12.02 -6.98 -13.71
CA CYS A 22 -11.26 -7.53 -12.60
C CYS A 22 -10.24 -6.48 -12.15
N ALA A 23 -10.62 -5.62 -11.20
CA ALA A 23 -9.62 -4.90 -10.41
C ALA A 23 -8.83 -5.95 -9.59
N PRO A 24 -7.49 -5.89 -9.57
CA PRO A 24 -6.73 -6.81 -8.74
C PRO A 24 -7.08 -6.58 -7.28
N ALA A 25 -7.32 -7.67 -6.55
CA ALA A 25 -7.70 -7.61 -5.15
C ALA A 25 -6.51 -7.17 -4.27
N PRO A 26 -6.75 -6.45 -3.17
CA PRO A 26 -5.70 -6.15 -2.20
C PRO A 26 -5.13 -7.44 -1.59
N ILE A 27 -3.81 -7.46 -1.34
CA ILE A 27 -3.12 -8.64 -0.79
C ILE A 27 -3.44 -8.89 0.70
N TYR A 28 -3.78 -7.85 1.44
CA TYR A 28 -4.20 -7.92 2.85
C TYR A 28 -5.60 -7.35 3.05
N LYS A 29 -6.38 -8.03 3.88
CA LYS A 29 -7.70 -7.58 4.28
C LYS A 29 -7.56 -6.62 5.48
N PRO A 30 -8.04 -5.38 5.38
CA PRO A 30 -8.09 -4.48 6.54
C PRO A 30 -8.92 -5.08 7.67
N THR A 31 -8.43 -4.98 8.90
CA THR A 31 -9.21 -5.34 10.09
C THR A 31 -10.21 -4.22 10.42
N PRO A 32 -11.22 -4.47 11.28
CA PRO A 32 -12.12 -3.42 11.75
C PRO A 32 -11.41 -2.28 12.49
N ASN A 33 -10.21 -2.53 13.04
CA ASN A 33 -9.38 -1.57 13.75
C ASN A 33 -8.29 -0.95 12.85
N ASN A 34 -8.38 -1.15 11.53
CA ASN A 34 -7.37 -0.65 10.60
C ASN A 34 -7.47 0.87 10.44
N ALA A 35 -6.41 1.59 10.77
CA ALA A 35 -6.29 3.02 10.55
C ALA A 35 -5.66 3.31 9.18
N ALA A 36 -6.44 3.91 8.27
CA ALA A 36 -5.96 4.36 6.96
C ALA A 36 -5.25 5.73 7.06
N VAL A 37 -4.11 5.76 7.76
CA VAL A 37 -3.32 6.97 8.02
C VAL A 37 -1.86 6.80 7.60
N PRO A 38 -1.18 7.86 7.12
CA PRO A 38 0.22 7.78 6.77
C PRO A 38 1.13 7.75 8.02
N PRO A 39 2.33 7.14 7.95
CA PRO A 39 3.28 7.11 9.06
C PRO A 39 3.64 8.48 9.61
N ALA A 40 3.83 9.48 8.74
CA ALA A 40 4.15 10.84 9.17
C ALA A 40 3.05 11.49 10.02
N GLN A 41 1.80 11.03 9.94
CA GLN A 41 0.71 11.50 10.79
C GLN A 41 0.73 10.80 12.14
N VAL A 42 0.95 9.48 12.16
CA VAL A 42 1.11 8.72 13.41
C VAL A 42 2.31 9.21 14.21
N ALA A 43 3.41 9.58 13.54
CA ALA A 43 4.59 10.14 14.20
C ALA A 43 4.33 11.48 14.91
N ARG A 44 3.32 12.24 14.49
CA ARG A 44 2.96 13.54 15.06
C ARG A 44 1.95 13.43 16.20
N GLU A 45 1.03 12.47 16.12
CA GLU A 45 -0.06 12.28 17.09
C GLU A 45 -0.19 10.79 17.48
N PRO A 46 0.84 10.15 18.06
CA PRO A 46 0.83 8.71 18.32
C PRO A 46 -0.28 8.27 19.29
N GLU A 47 -0.63 9.12 20.25
CA GLU A 47 -1.66 8.84 21.26
C GLU A 47 -3.05 8.65 20.64
N ARG A 48 -3.29 9.25 19.46
CA ARG A 48 -4.55 9.16 18.73
C ARG A 48 -4.78 7.80 18.09
N TYR A 49 -3.70 7.10 17.76
CA TYR A 49 -3.75 5.86 16.99
C TYR A 49 -3.50 4.61 17.84
N GLY A 50 -2.83 4.77 19.00
CA GLY A 50 -2.65 3.69 19.98
C GLY A 50 -2.17 2.38 19.33
N ASN A 51 -2.97 1.32 19.50
CA ASN A 51 -2.69 -0.02 18.98
C ASN A 51 -3.50 -0.33 17.69
N ALA A 52 -3.78 0.68 16.87
CA ALA A 52 -4.48 0.47 15.59
C ALA A 52 -3.70 -0.49 14.69
N ASP A 53 -4.43 -1.26 13.89
CA ASP A 53 -3.83 -2.05 12.83
C ASP A 53 -3.57 -1.13 11.63
N VAL A 54 -2.52 -1.39 10.86
CA VAL A 54 -2.13 -0.58 9.69
C VAL A 54 -1.67 -1.48 8.55
N ILE A 55 -1.93 -1.02 7.33
CA ILE A 55 -1.38 -1.60 6.11
C ILE A 55 -0.56 -0.51 5.43
N TRP A 56 0.77 -0.61 5.56
CA TRP A 56 1.71 0.35 5.02
C TRP A 56 2.68 -0.34 4.09
N GLY A 57 3.13 0.37 3.07
CA GLY A 57 4.17 -0.15 2.20
C GLY A 57 5.06 0.97 1.71
N GLY A 58 6.18 0.57 1.16
CA GLY A 58 7.25 1.50 0.90
C GLY A 58 8.49 0.84 0.35
N ARG A 59 9.58 1.62 0.33
CA ARG A 59 10.91 1.12 -0.01
C ARG A 59 11.68 0.81 1.26
N ILE A 60 12.28 -0.38 1.29
CA ILE A 60 13.18 -0.81 2.34
C ILE A 60 14.42 0.08 2.29
N VAL A 61 14.70 0.78 3.38
CA VAL A 61 15.89 1.62 3.50
C VAL A 61 17.01 0.83 4.15
N ASN A 62 16.71 0.15 5.25
CA ASN A 62 17.70 -0.59 6.03
C ASN A 62 17.05 -1.78 6.75
N VAL A 63 17.86 -2.80 7.05
CA VAL A 63 17.50 -3.95 7.87
C VAL A 63 18.50 -4.07 9.01
N ARG A 64 18.02 -4.19 10.24
CA ARG A 64 18.86 -4.39 11.43
C ARG A 64 18.37 -5.61 12.19
N ASN A 65 19.27 -6.57 12.37
CA ASN A 65 19.00 -7.80 13.11
C ASN A 65 19.46 -7.65 14.56
N PHE A 66 18.61 -8.10 15.49
CA PHE A 66 18.88 -8.19 16.92
C PHE A 66 18.88 -9.66 17.36
N ALA A 67 19.12 -9.89 18.65
CA ALA A 67 19.19 -11.23 19.21
C ALA A 67 17.84 -11.99 19.13
N ASP A 68 16.72 -11.28 19.22
CA ASP A 68 15.36 -11.84 19.34
C ASP A 68 14.39 -11.38 18.24
N HIS A 69 14.73 -10.35 17.48
CA HIS A 69 13.88 -9.77 16.44
C HIS A 69 14.70 -9.07 15.35
N SER A 70 14.02 -8.67 14.28
CA SER A 70 14.59 -7.86 13.22
C SER A 70 13.78 -6.60 13.01
N GLU A 71 14.44 -5.52 12.65
CA GLU A 71 13.81 -4.24 12.36
C GLU A 71 14.09 -3.83 10.94
N ILE A 72 13.03 -3.54 10.20
CA ILE A 72 13.09 -3.08 8.83
C ILE A 72 12.64 -1.63 8.81
N GLU A 73 13.55 -0.74 8.41
CA GLU A 73 13.23 0.66 8.22
C GLU A 73 12.68 0.85 6.80
N VAL A 74 11.49 1.46 6.70
CA VAL A 74 10.78 1.62 5.43
C VAL A 74 10.42 3.08 5.20
N LEU A 75 10.77 3.59 4.02
CA LEU A 75 10.25 4.87 3.51
C LEU A 75 8.89 4.61 2.86
N ALA A 76 7.82 5.08 3.48
CA ALA A 76 6.46 4.76 3.07
C ALA A 76 6.02 5.53 1.82
N TYR A 77 5.27 4.86 0.95
CA TYR A 77 4.62 5.45 -0.21
C TYR A 77 3.11 5.18 -0.14
N PRO A 78 2.28 5.99 -0.83
CA PRO A 78 0.89 5.63 -1.08
C PRO A 78 0.79 4.25 -1.73
N LEU A 79 -0.27 3.50 -1.40
CA LEU A 79 -0.54 2.20 -1.99
C LEU A 79 -1.57 2.31 -3.11
N ASP A 80 -1.49 1.45 -4.12
CA ASP A 80 -2.56 1.27 -5.11
C ASP A 80 -3.68 0.33 -4.61
N GLY A 81 -4.68 0.06 -5.45
CA GLY A 81 -5.81 -0.83 -5.10
C GLY A 81 -5.39 -2.28 -4.80
N SER A 82 -4.23 -2.71 -5.29
CA SER A 82 -3.61 -4.02 -5.01
C SER A 82 -2.68 -3.98 -3.80
N GLN A 83 -2.60 -2.83 -3.12
CA GLN A 83 -1.68 -2.51 -2.04
C GLN A 83 -0.20 -2.50 -2.44
N ARG A 84 0.11 -2.21 -3.71
CA ARG A 84 1.49 -2.01 -4.17
C ARG A 84 1.97 -0.60 -3.86
N PRO A 85 3.21 -0.42 -3.38
CA PRO A 85 3.77 0.91 -3.16
C PRO A 85 3.96 1.68 -4.46
N LYS A 86 3.39 2.88 -4.54
CA LYS A 86 3.58 3.82 -5.66
C LYS A 86 4.88 4.58 -5.47
N ALA A 87 6.00 3.95 -5.80
CA ALA A 87 7.35 4.51 -5.58
C ALA A 87 7.66 5.80 -6.37
N ASN A 88 6.81 6.19 -7.33
CA ASN A 88 6.92 7.45 -8.07
C ASN A 88 6.21 8.62 -7.37
N ASP A 89 5.41 8.35 -6.33
CA ASP A 89 4.74 9.38 -5.54
C ASP A 89 5.65 9.91 -4.42
N THR A 90 5.21 10.99 -3.77
CA THR A 90 5.93 11.56 -2.62
C THR A 90 5.88 10.62 -1.42
N GLY A 91 7.01 10.44 -0.75
CA GLY A 91 7.10 9.62 0.46
C GLY A 91 6.33 10.23 1.63
N ASN A 92 5.59 9.40 2.36
CA ASN A 92 4.67 9.80 3.43
C ASN A 92 5.21 9.52 4.84
N GLY A 93 6.52 9.68 5.01
CA GLY A 93 7.24 9.42 6.26
C GLY A 93 7.97 8.07 6.28
N ARG A 94 8.65 7.81 7.39
CA ARG A 94 9.38 6.55 7.64
C ARG A 94 8.78 5.85 8.85
N PHE A 95 8.80 4.53 8.83
CA PHE A 95 8.41 3.72 9.97
C PHE A 95 9.36 2.53 10.12
N ILE A 96 9.30 1.89 11.29
CA ILE A 96 10.08 0.70 11.58
C ILE A 96 9.12 -0.47 11.75
N ALA A 97 9.32 -1.48 10.92
CA ALA A 97 8.62 -2.75 10.97
C ALA A 97 9.43 -3.75 11.81
N ALA A 98 8.92 -4.10 12.98
CA ALA A 98 9.49 -5.09 13.88
C ALA A 98 8.97 -6.49 13.49
N MET A 99 9.88 -7.30 12.95
CA MET A 99 9.67 -8.69 12.53
C MET A 99 10.03 -9.62 13.68
N PRO A 100 9.22 -10.66 13.97
CA PRO A 100 9.58 -11.67 14.95
C PRO A 100 10.76 -12.52 14.44
N GLY A 101 11.80 -12.68 15.27
CA GLY A 101 12.99 -13.44 14.91
C GLY A 101 13.88 -12.76 13.87
N TYR A 102 14.81 -13.53 13.32
CA TYR A 102 15.81 -13.06 12.37
C TYR A 102 15.27 -13.02 10.94
N VAL A 103 15.62 -11.96 10.21
CA VAL A 103 15.30 -11.76 8.80
C VAL A 103 16.57 -11.73 7.96
N GLU A 104 16.59 -12.52 6.90
CA GLU A 104 17.68 -12.54 5.91
C GLU A 104 17.62 -11.31 4.99
N SER A 105 18.76 -10.65 4.81
CA SER A 105 18.88 -9.46 3.94
C SER A 105 18.56 -9.77 2.47
N LEU A 106 18.68 -11.03 2.04
CA LEU A 106 18.33 -11.47 0.68
C LEU A 106 16.82 -11.50 0.46
N ASP A 107 16.04 -11.78 1.51
CA ASP A 107 14.58 -11.78 1.43
C ASP A 107 14.01 -10.35 1.53
N TYR A 108 14.73 -9.45 2.20
CA TYR A 108 14.38 -8.03 2.37
C TYR A 108 15.51 -7.11 1.86
N PRO A 109 15.78 -7.12 0.55
CA PRO A 109 16.89 -6.35 0.00
C PRO A 109 16.67 -4.85 0.16
N SER A 110 17.71 -4.12 0.52
CA SER A 110 17.69 -2.65 0.53
C SER A 110 17.31 -2.13 -0.85
N GLY A 111 16.44 -1.13 -0.89
CA GLY A 111 15.84 -0.62 -2.12
C GLY A 111 14.66 -1.43 -2.63
N GLY A 112 14.40 -2.64 -2.12
CA GLY A 112 13.22 -3.44 -2.42
C GLY A 112 11.92 -2.74 -1.99
N LEU A 113 10.82 -3.05 -2.68
CA LEU A 113 9.49 -2.56 -2.29
C LEU A 113 8.79 -3.61 -1.43
N VAL A 114 8.14 -3.17 -0.36
CA VAL A 114 7.46 -4.04 0.60
C VAL A 114 6.10 -3.47 0.96
N THR A 115 5.15 -4.34 1.20
CA THR A 115 3.88 -4.02 1.87
C THR A 115 3.79 -4.84 3.16
N ILE A 116 3.36 -4.20 4.23
CA ILE A 116 3.38 -4.70 5.60
C ILE A 116 2.00 -4.46 6.20
N ALA A 117 1.40 -5.51 6.72
CA ALA A 117 0.23 -5.43 7.59
C ALA A 117 0.66 -5.77 9.02
N GLY A 118 0.34 -4.88 9.95
CA GLY A 118 0.77 -5.04 11.33
C GLY A 118 0.02 -4.14 12.29
N ARG A 119 0.46 -4.15 13.54
CA ARG A 119 -0.10 -3.35 14.62
C ARG A 119 0.87 -2.27 15.06
N LEU A 120 0.36 -1.06 15.28
CA LEU A 120 1.13 0.01 15.88
C LEU A 120 1.55 -0.37 17.30
N ASN A 121 2.82 -0.11 17.62
CA ASN A 121 3.41 -0.40 18.92
C ASN A 121 4.25 0.79 19.40
N GLY A 122 3.62 1.97 19.38
CA GLY A 122 4.23 3.22 19.81
C GLY A 122 5.19 3.84 18.78
N THR A 123 6.11 4.66 19.28
CA THR A 123 7.08 5.41 18.47
C THR A 123 8.47 5.38 19.09
N ARG A 124 9.51 5.47 18.27
CA ARG A 124 10.89 5.60 18.71
C ARG A 124 11.57 6.76 18.02
N THR A 125 12.25 7.59 18.79
CA THR A 125 13.12 8.63 18.25
C THR A 125 14.43 8.03 17.76
N GLY A 126 14.87 8.46 16.59
CA GLY A 126 16.16 8.12 16.00
C GLY A 126 16.63 9.24 15.10
N ASN A 127 17.62 8.94 14.25
CA ASN A 127 18.16 9.91 13.31
C ASN A 127 17.94 9.45 11.88
N VAL A 128 17.54 10.39 11.03
CA VAL A 128 17.59 10.24 9.57
C VAL A 128 18.71 11.14 9.08
N GLY A 129 19.85 10.54 8.75
CA GLY A 129 21.08 11.29 8.55
C GLY A 129 21.46 12.03 9.84
N GLN A 130 21.47 13.36 9.81
CA GLN A 130 21.78 14.21 10.96
C GLN A 130 20.54 14.79 11.66
N ALA A 131 19.34 14.62 11.08
CA ALA A 131 18.11 15.15 11.64
C ALA A 131 17.45 14.14 12.59
N GLN A 132 17.00 14.63 13.75
CA GLN A 132 16.18 13.83 14.67
C GLN A 132 14.82 13.54 14.04
N TYR A 133 14.36 12.30 14.16
CA TYR A 133 13.12 11.81 13.56
C TYR A 133 12.40 10.87 14.51
N THR A 134 11.06 10.95 14.55
CA THR A 134 10.21 10.03 15.32
C THR A 134 9.63 8.98 14.39
N PHE A 135 10.02 7.73 14.59
CA PHE A 135 9.54 6.59 13.82
C PHE A 135 8.35 5.94 14.51
N PRO A 136 7.19 5.80 13.85
CA PRO A 136 6.18 4.84 14.26
C PRO A 136 6.75 3.43 14.20
N LEU A 137 6.42 2.63 15.20
CA LEU A 137 6.79 1.22 15.26
C LEU A 137 5.58 0.36 14.90
N VAL A 138 5.81 -0.62 14.04
CA VAL A 138 4.79 -1.59 13.60
C VAL A 138 5.27 -2.98 13.95
N SER A 139 4.58 -3.67 14.84
CA SER A 139 4.75 -5.11 15.03
C SER A 139 4.12 -5.84 13.84
N VAL A 140 4.93 -6.54 13.07
CA VAL A 140 4.49 -7.12 11.79
C VAL A 140 3.71 -8.42 12.01
N ASN A 141 2.53 -8.49 11.39
CA ASN A 141 1.73 -9.71 11.30
C ASN A 141 1.95 -10.40 9.95
N GLN A 142 1.99 -9.62 8.87
CA GLN A 142 2.20 -10.12 7.51
C GLN A 142 3.04 -9.12 6.71
N SER A 143 3.90 -9.62 5.83
CA SER A 143 4.73 -8.81 4.95
C SER A 143 4.85 -9.46 3.57
N HIS A 144 5.01 -8.64 2.54
CA HIS A 144 5.17 -9.07 1.15
C HIS A 144 6.20 -8.18 0.49
N VAL A 145 7.31 -8.78 0.06
CA VAL A 145 8.35 -8.10 -0.72
C VAL A 145 8.04 -8.29 -2.20
N TRP A 146 7.89 -7.19 -2.92
CA TRP A 146 7.50 -7.18 -4.32
C TRP A 146 8.69 -7.43 -5.23
N THR A 147 8.57 -8.40 -6.12
CA THR A 147 9.52 -8.63 -7.20
C THR A 147 9.34 -7.61 -8.33
N ALA A 148 10.39 -7.39 -9.12
CA ALA A 148 10.31 -6.52 -10.31
C ALA A 148 9.24 -6.96 -11.32
N LYS A 149 8.98 -8.26 -11.40
CA LYS A 149 7.92 -8.84 -12.25
C LYS A 149 6.53 -8.46 -11.74
N GLU A 150 6.29 -8.51 -10.43
CA GLU A 150 5.01 -8.11 -9.86
C GLU A 150 4.77 -6.60 -9.95
N MET A 151 5.83 -5.80 -9.77
CA MET A 151 5.73 -4.34 -9.91
C MET A 151 5.47 -3.88 -11.34
N SER A 152 5.95 -4.62 -12.34
CA SER A 152 5.69 -4.34 -13.76
C SER A 152 4.37 -4.95 -14.26
N GLY A 153 3.88 -6.01 -13.61
CA GLY A 153 2.65 -6.69 -14.00
C GLY A 153 1.40 -5.99 -13.50
N GLY A 154 0.75 -5.17 -14.34
CA GLY A 154 -0.67 -4.83 -14.17
C GLY A 154 -1.04 -3.36 -14.06
N HIS A 155 -0.73 -2.56 -15.08
CA HIS A 155 -1.55 -1.38 -15.39
C HIS A 155 -2.21 -1.60 -16.76
N PRO A 156 -3.47 -2.06 -16.84
CA PRO A 156 -4.26 -1.80 -18.03
C PRO A 156 -4.57 -0.30 -18.01
N ASN A 157 -3.74 0.50 -18.68
CA ASN A 157 -4.02 1.92 -18.87
C ASN A 157 -5.19 2.02 -19.86
N VAL A 158 -6.42 2.05 -19.34
CA VAL A 158 -7.60 2.39 -20.14
C VAL A 158 -7.86 3.89 -20.00
N SER A 159 -7.38 4.68 -20.96
CA SER A 159 -7.76 6.08 -21.10
C SER A 159 -8.96 6.19 -22.05
N PHE A 160 -10.12 6.57 -21.51
CA PHE A 160 -11.29 6.93 -22.32
C PHE A 160 -11.28 8.44 -22.55
N GLY A 161 -10.76 8.88 -23.68
CA GLY A 161 -10.88 10.28 -24.13
C GLY A 161 -12.11 10.44 -25.03
N VAL A 162 -13.12 11.20 -24.59
CA VAL A 162 -14.22 11.64 -25.45
C VAL A 162 -13.89 13.04 -25.94
N GLY A 163 -13.29 13.15 -27.12
CA GLY A 163 -13.07 14.43 -27.80
C GLY A 163 -14.32 14.86 -28.56
N VAL A 164 -15.04 15.86 -28.07
CA VAL A 164 -16.09 16.53 -28.86
C VAL A 164 -15.46 17.71 -29.59
N GLY A 165 -15.05 17.48 -30.83
CA GLY A 165 -14.62 18.56 -31.73
C GLY A 165 -15.83 19.27 -32.31
N VAL A 166 -16.05 20.53 -31.91
CA VAL A 166 -17.00 21.41 -32.60
C VAL A 166 -16.32 21.98 -33.85
N ILE A 167 -16.88 21.63 -35.00
CA ILE A 167 -16.49 22.17 -36.31
C ILE A 167 -17.17 23.55 -36.42
N ARG A 168 -16.40 24.60 -36.67
CA ARG A 168 -16.92 25.91 -37.10
C ARG A 168 -16.76 26.04 -38.61
#